data_AF-A0A2V6PLP9-F1
#
_entry.id   AF-A0A2V6PLP9-F1
#
_cell.length_a   1.000
_cell.length_b   1.000
_cell.length_c   1.000
_cell.angle_alpha   90.00
_cell.angle_beta   90.00
_cell.angle_gamma   90.00
#
_symmetry.space_group_name_H-M   'P 1'
#
loop_
_entity.id
_entity.type
_entity.pdbx_description
1 polymer ?
#
loop_
_entity_poly.entity_id
_entity_poly.type
_entity_poly.pdbx_seq_one_letter_code
_entity_poly.pdbx_strand_id
1 'polypeptide(L)'
;MKSTDPQVLLGLAFLARVGDPVRNEISEMVVETTPAYAPVVAVLGIMMDGADARSVDELIRSDPDNALGYYLQGNLLYQSRKENESLEAFRKAAACSELRLYESITGEALFKALDALNLKGRDRLCASSWIATRSSNFYIIDLQPLYGTLSELARHADVGIRKEISEMLLVMGGHLFNSNFNNRTFAERAVESAFRLKAEIAAAEKSPTMNGYVTVVQALVSVKLSWPGIGERKLTPLELASFLPSRISRAFAVVDPARMNAANLVEMKVNLADSDKAAFDKAKEEAVKAATGLLDVALTDPDGIVGAYLKGLPPARTNEAGPWVSRLSYVEKLMLKRPDVFRALAAIEQAMNALYQAGHSDLSRSNMRRMMEIGLGIFSYASDHDKNFPDNINVLFEKQYLKSPLEARSLLTGKPYVYVAAGEKVPEKSSDLAQLLLLYDD
;
A
#
# COMPACT_ATOMS: atom_id res chain seq x y z
N MET A 1 -4.18 -10.43 31.60
CA MET A 1 -5.65 -10.36 31.65
C MET A 1 -6.19 -11.72 31.25
N LYS A 2 -7.10 -12.35 32.02
CA LYS A 2 -7.79 -13.58 31.62
C LYS A 2 -9.22 -13.20 31.21
N SER A 3 -9.44 -12.96 29.92
CA SER A 3 -10.79 -12.72 29.38
C SER A 3 -11.28 -13.99 28.69
N THR A 4 -12.57 -14.28 28.79
CA THR A 4 -13.25 -15.34 28.03
C THR A 4 -14.24 -14.77 27.01
N ASP A 5 -14.33 -13.45 26.91
CA ASP A 5 -15.16 -12.79 25.89
C ASP A 5 -14.48 -12.96 24.52
N PRO A 6 -15.14 -13.63 23.55
CA PRO A 6 -14.55 -13.94 22.25
C PRO A 6 -14.19 -12.69 21.44
N GLN A 7 -14.89 -11.57 21.60
CA GLN A 7 -14.53 -10.33 20.90
C GLN A 7 -13.35 -9.63 21.56
N VAL A 8 -13.23 -9.69 22.89
CA VAL A 8 -12.02 -9.20 23.57
C VAL A 8 -10.81 -10.05 23.17
N LEU A 9 -10.97 -11.38 23.14
CA LEU A 9 -9.92 -12.29 22.68
C LEU A 9 -9.53 -12.02 21.22
N LEU A 10 -10.49 -11.85 20.31
CA LEU A 10 -10.21 -11.50 18.92
C LEU A 10 -9.44 -10.18 18.79
N GLY A 11 -9.84 -9.14 19.55
CA GLY A 11 -9.12 -7.87 19.55
C GLY A 11 -7.70 -7.97 20.13
N LEU A 12 -7.49 -8.83 21.13
CA LEU A 12 -6.15 -9.12 21.67
C LEU A 12 -5.29 -9.87 20.66
N ALA A 13 -5.87 -10.84 19.92
CA ALA A 13 -5.17 -11.49 18.81
C ALA A 13 -4.75 -10.46 17.75
N PHE A 14 -5.55 -9.43 17.49
CA PHE A 14 -5.18 -8.35 16.58
C PHE A 14 -3.99 -7.51 17.09
N LEU A 15 -3.96 -7.24 18.40
CA LEU A 15 -2.88 -6.50 19.06
C LEU A 15 -1.57 -7.30 19.21
N ALA A 16 -1.61 -8.63 19.04
CA ALA A 16 -0.43 -9.47 19.17
C ALA A 16 0.67 -9.07 18.17
N ARG A 17 1.92 -9.17 18.63
CA ARG A 17 3.09 -8.87 17.81
C ARG A 17 3.19 -9.86 16.64
N VAL A 18 3.70 -9.39 15.51
CA VAL A 18 3.90 -10.21 14.30
C VAL A 18 4.80 -11.40 14.60
N GLY A 19 4.38 -12.58 14.15
CA GLY A 19 5.10 -13.85 14.35
C GLY A 19 5.16 -14.33 15.80
N ASP A 20 4.43 -13.70 16.71
CA ASP A 20 4.37 -14.12 18.10
C ASP A 20 3.36 -15.28 18.25
N PRO A 21 3.75 -16.45 18.80
CA PRO A 21 2.88 -17.62 18.89
C PRO A 21 1.60 -17.36 19.68
N VAL A 22 1.61 -16.35 20.56
CA VAL A 22 0.42 -15.95 21.33
C VAL A 22 -0.77 -15.58 20.45
N ARG A 23 -0.55 -15.09 19.22
CA ARG A 23 -1.66 -14.80 18.29
C ARG A 23 -2.42 -16.08 17.99
N ASN A 24 -1.71 -17.18 17.70
CA ASN A 24 -2.32 -18.46 17.34
C ASN A 24 -3.06 -19.06 18.53
N GLU A 25 -2.46 -19.03 19.71
CA GLU A 25 -3.11 -19.51 20.95
C GLU A 25 -4.41 -18.76 21.24
N ILE A 26 -4.40 -17.43 21.12
CA ILE A 26 -5.62 -16.62 21.33
C ILE A 26 -6.64 -16.87 20.22
N SER A 27 -6.18 -17.01 18.99
CA SER A 27 -7.02 -17.29 17.82
C SER A 27 -7.73 -18.64 17.93
N GLU A 28 -7.04 -19.68 18.38
CA GLU A 28 -7.63 -20.99 18.66
C GLU A 28 -8.74 -20.88 19.73
N MET A 29 -8.48 -20.18 20.84
CA MET A 29 -9.50 -19.94 21.88
C MET A 29 -10.73 -19.18 21.34
N VAL A 30 -10.52 -18.22 20.43
CA VAL A 30 -11.62 -17.50 19.77
C VAL A 30 -12.48 -18.45 18.94
N VAL A 31 -11.86 -19.32 18.14
CA VAL A 31 -12.57 -20.28 17.28
C VAL A 31 -13.27 -21.37 18.09
N GLU A 32 -12.64 -21.87 19.16
CA GLU A 32 -13.25 -22.83 20.09
C GLU A 32 -14.52 -22.25 20.74
N THR A 33 -14.48 -20.98 21.14
CA THR A 33 -15.60 -20.30 21.80
C THR A 33 -16.65 -19.82 20.80
N THR A 34 -16.25 -19.44 19.59
CA THR A 34 -17.12 -18.92 18.53
C THR A 34 -16.66 -19.45 17.17
N PRO A 35 -17.08 -20.67 16.78
CA PRO A 35 -16.64 -21.30 15.53
C PRO A 35 -16.90 -20.47 14.27
N ALA A 36 -17.93 -19.62 14.29
CA ALA A 36 -18.25 -18.69 13.21
C ALA A 36 -17.16 -17.63 12.95
N TYR A 37 -16.21 -17.45 13.89
CA TYR A 37 -15.08 -16.53 13.72
C TYR A 37 -13.88 -17.18 13.05
N ALA A 38 -13.93 -18.47 12.69
CA ALA A 38 -12.86 -19.15 11.96
C ALA A 38 -12.34 -18.36 10.73
N PRO A 39 -13.20 -17.90 9.79
CA PRO A 39 -12.70 -17.13 8.64
C PRO A 39 -12.22 -15.72 9.03
N VAL A 40 -12.77 -15.11 10.10
CA VAL A 40 -12.32 -13.81 10.61
C VAL A 40 -10.89 -13.91 11.15
N VAL A 41 -10.61 -14.97 11.90
CA VAL A 41 -9.29 -15.28 12.44
C VAL A 41 -8.30 -15.62 11.32
N ALA A 42 -8.72 -16.37 10.30
CA ALA A 42 -7.88 -16.68 9.15
C ALA A 42 -7.46 -15.40 8.39
N VAL A 43 -8.40 -14.49 8.11
CA VAL A 43 -8.10 -13.19 7.50
C VAL A 43 -7.18 -12.36 8.40
N LEU A 44 -7.44 -12.33 9.71
CA LEU A 44 -6.61 -11.62 10.66
C LEU A 44 -5.15 -12.11 10.65
N GLY A 45 -4.94 -13.43 10.67
CA GLY A 45 -3.62 -14.05 10.60
C GLY A 45 -2.88 -13.63 9.33
N ILE A 46 -3.53 -13.74 8.17
CA ILE A 46 -2.99 -13.29 6.88
C ILE A 46 -2.62 -11.81 6.91
N MET A 47 -3.51 -10.95 7.42
CA MET A 47 -3.28 -9.51 7.49
C MET A 47 -2.09 -9.13 8.38
N MET A 48 -1.83 -9.89 9.43
CA MET A 48 -0.84 -9.52 10.44
C MET A 48 0.51 -10.20 10.21
N ASP A 49 0.50 -11.47 9.84
CA ASP A 49 1.68 -12.33 9.72
C ASP A 49 2.06 -12.63 8.26
N GLY A 50 1.19 -12.30 7.30
CA GLY A 50 1.41 -12.47 5.87
C GLY A 50 0.69 -13.69 5.29
N ALA A 51 0.50 -13.69 3.97
CA ALA A 51 -0.10 -14.83 3.26
C ALA A 51 0.94 -15.91 2.95
N ASP A 52 0.60 -17.16 3.25
CA ASP A 52 1.32 -18.35 2.81
C ASP A 52 0.32 -19.44 2.35
N ALA A 53 0.82 -20.55 1.80
CA ALA A 53 -0.06 -21.61 1.29
C ALA A 53 -1.01 -22.15 2.37
N ARG A 54 -0.55 -22.27 3.62
CA ARG A 54 -1.33 -22.87 4.72
C ARG A 54 -2.47 -21.96 5.16
N SER A 55 -2.16 -20.69 5.39
CA SER A 55 -3.12 -19.66 5.79
C SER A 55 -4.16 -19.39 4.70
N VAL A 56 -3.74 -19.43 3.43
CA VAL A 56 -4.65 -19.33 2.28
C VAL A 56 -5.57 -20.55 2.18
N ASP A 57 -5.04 -21.76 2.34
CA ASP A 57 -5.86 -22.99 2.36
C ASP A 57 -6.86 -22.98 3.53
N GLU A 58 -6.46 -22.42 4.68
CA GLU A 58 -7.35 -22.25 5.82
C GLU A 58 -8.47 -21.25 5.58
N LEU A 59 -8.17 -20.11 4.94
CA LEU A 59 -9.19 -19.15 4.55
C LEU A 59 -10.18 -19.77 3.56
N ILE A 60 -9.69 -20.45 2.51
CA ILE A 60 -10.56 -21.09 1.51
C ILE A 60 -11.44 -22.18 2.14
N ARG A 61 -10.91 -22.93 3.10
CA ARG A 61 -11.68 -23.98 3.80
C ARG A 61 -12.72 -23.40 4.76
N SER A 62 -12.42 -22.29 5.43
CA SER A 62 -13.31 -21.67 6.42
C SER A 62 -14.34 -20.70 5.81
N ASP A 63 -14.02 -20.08 4.67
CA ASP A 63 -14.95 -19.32 3.83
C ASP A 63 -14.64 -19.52 2.33
N PRO A 64 -15.21 -20.57 1.70
CA PRO A 64 -14.98 -20.89 0.29
C PRO A 64 -15.62 -19.91 -0.68
N ASP A 65 -16.45 -18.96 -0.24
CA ASP A 65 -17.02 -17.91 -1.10
C ASP A 65 -16.29 -16.56 -0.92
N ASN A 66 -15.19 -16.52 -0.16
CA ASN A 66 -14.38 -15.32 -0.02
C ASN A 66 -13.37 -15.20 -1.17
N ALA A 67 -13.53 -14.21 -2.04
CA ALA A 67 -12.62 -13.94 -3.15
C ALA A 67 -11.16 -13.75 -2.70
N LEU A 68 -10.93 -13.25 -1.48
CA LEU A 68 -9.58 -12.99 -0.94
C LEU A 68 -8.70 -14.25 -0.96
N GLY A 69 -9.24 -15.40 -0.54
CA GLY A 69 -8.47 -16.64 -0.47
C GLY A 69 -7.93 -17.04 -1.84
N TYR A 70 -8.79 -17.01 -2.85
CA TYR A 70 -8.40 -17.36 -4.22
C TYR A 70 -7.49 -16.33 -4.88
N TYR A 71 -7.67 -15.05 -4.58
CA TYR A 71 -6.76 -13.99 -5.02
C TYR A 71 -5.33 -14.20 -4.50
N LEU A 72 -5.20 -14.49 -3.19
CA LEU A 72 -3.91 -14.77 -2.58
C LEU A 72 -3.32 -16.08 -3.09
N GLN A 73 -4.15 -17.12 -3.28
CA GLN A 73 -3.72 -18.39 -3.89
C GLN A 73 -3.16 -18.17 -5.29
N GLY A 74 -3.86 -17.40 -6.13
CA GLY A 74 -3.42 -17.06 -7.48
C GLY A 74 -2.05 -16.39 -7.49
N ASN A 75 -1.81 -15.49 -6.53
CA ASN A 75 -0.52 -14.81 -6.40
C ASN A 75 0.61 -15.76 -5.99
N LEU A 76 0.40 -16.58 -4.97
CA LEU A 76 1.41 -17.54 -4.50
C LEU A 76 1.77 -18.55 -5.60
N LEU A 77 0.78 -19.00 -6.37
CA LEU A 77 1.00 -19.89 -7.52
C LEU A 77 1.78 -19.19 -8.63
N TYR A 78 1.47 -17.91 -8.90
CA TYR A 78 2.19 -17.11 -9.90
C TYR A 78 3.68 -16.96 -9.53
N GLN A 79 3.95 -16.59 -8.27
CA GLN A 79 5.31 -16.50 -7.73
C GLN A 79 6.04 -17.84 -7.79
N SER A 80 5.31 -18.95 -7.62
CA SER A 80 5.83 -20.32 -7.77
C SER A 80 5.96 -20.79 -9.22
N ARG A 81 5.79 -19.91 -10.21
CA ARG A 81 5.82 -20.22 -11.66
C ARG A 81 4.76 -21.24 -12.13
N LYS A 82 3.65 -21.37 -11.40
CA LYS A 82 2.50 -22.21 -11.73
C LYS A 82 1.38 -21.36 -12.36
N GLU A 83 1.61 -20.91 -13.60
CA GLU A 83 0.78 -19.88 -14.23
C GLU A 83 -0.62 -20.36 -14.60
N ASN A 84 -0.77 -21.62 -15.03
CA ASN A 84 -2.07 -22.19 -15.33
C ASN A 84 -2.94 -22.32 -14.06
N GLU A 85 -2.35 -22.80 -12.97
CA GLU A 85 -3.02 -22.92 -11.68
C GLU A 85 -3.30 -21.55 -11.06
N SER A 86 -2.40 -20.58 -11.26
CA SER A 86 -2.60 -19.19 -10.88
C SER A 86 -3.83 -18.59 -11.56
N LEU A 87 -3.94 -18.75 -12.87
CA LEU A 87 -5.09 -18.27 -13.65
C LEU A 87 -6.38 -18.94 -13.18
N GLU A 88 -6.35 -20.25 -12.91
CA GLU A 88 -7.51 -20.97 -12.38
C GLU A 88 -7.94 -20.46 -10.99
N ALA A 89 -7.00 -20.12 -10.11
CA ALA A 89 -7.33 -19.51 -8.83
C ALA A 89 -7.94 -18.10 -9.04
N PHE A 90 -7.43 -17.30 -9.97
CA PHE A 90 -8.04 -16.00 -10.29
C PHE A 90 -9.45 -16.12 -10.86
N ARG A 91 -9.75 -17.17 -11.64
CA ARG A 91 -11.12 -17.46 -12.11
C ARG A 91 -12.06 -17.74 -10.95
N LYS A 92 -11.62 -18.55 -9.98
CA LYS A 92 -12.39 -18.81 -8.75
C LYS A 92 -12.63 -17.53 -7.97
N ALA A 93 -11.61 -16.68 -7.83
CA ALA A 93 -11.74 -15.39 -7.17
C ALA A 93 -12.77 -14.49 -7.86
N ALA A 94 -12.79 -14.46 -9.21
CA ALA A 94 -13.75 -13.68 -9.99
C ALA A 94 -15.17 -14.29 -10.00
N ALA A 95 -15.31 -15.58 -9.66
CA ALA A 95 -16.61 -16.24 -9.51
C ALA A 95 -17.24 -16.03 -8.13
N CYS A 96 -16.46 -15.66 -7.12
CA CYS A 96 -16.95 -15.28 -5.80
C CYS A 96 -17.78 -14.00 -5.86
N SER A 97 -18.77 -13.89 -4.97
CA SER A 97 -19.67 -12.74 -4.93
C SER A 97 -19.05 -11.48 -4.31
N GLU A 98 -18.08 -11.66 -3.41
CA GLU A 98 -17.44 -10.57 -2.69
C GLU A 98 -16.05 -10.92 -2.17
N LEU A 99 -15.27 -9.88 -1.87
CA LEU A 99 -14.02 -9.95 -1.13
C LEU A 99 -14.29 -9.53 0.32
N ARG A 100 -14.12 -10.46 1.27
CA ARG A 100 -14.42 -10.21 2.69
C ARG A 100 -13.13 -10.00 3.49
N LEU A 101 -13.04 -8.84 4.14
CA LEU A 101 -11.97 -8.47 5.08
C LEU A 101 -12.41 -8.50 6.55
N TYR A 102 -13.72 -8.66 6.81
CA TYR A 102 -14.34 -8.67 8.14
C TYR A 102 -14.00 -7.50 9.06
N GLU A 103 -13.67 -6.32 8.51
CA GLU A 103 -13.25 -5.15 9.27
C GLU A 103 -14.30 -4.68 10.28
N SER A 104 -15.59 -4.83 9.99
CA SER A 104 -16.64 -4.49 10.97
C SER A 104 -16.52 -5.32 12.26
N ILE A 105 -16.15 -6.60 12.15
CA ILE A 105 -15.98 -7.51 13.29
C ILE A 105 -14.63 -7.24 13.98
N THR A 106 -13.54 -7.18 13.21
CA THR A 106 -12.19 -7.02 13.76
C THR A 106 -11.99 -5.62 14.37
N GLY A 107 -12.59 -4.58 13.78
CA GLY A 107 -12.60 -3.23 14.32
C GLY A 107 -13.36 -3.11 15.64
N GLU A 108 -14.57 -3.70 15.74
CA GLU A 108 -15.31 -3.72 17.01
C GLU A 108 -14.54 -4.49 18.09
N ALA A 109 -14.04 -5.68 17.75
CA ALA A 109 -13.24 -6.52 18.64
C ALA A 109 -12.01 -5.78 19.15
N LEU A 110 -11.32 -5.05 18.27
CA LEU A 110 -10.18 -4.22 18.66
C LEU A 110 -10.56 -3.16 19.69
N PHE A 111 -11.63 -2.38 19.49
CA PHE A 111 -12.03 -1.37 20.46
C PHE A 111 -12.40 -1.98 21.81
N LYS A 112 -13.07 -3.14 21.82
CA LYS A 112 -13.35 -3.90 23.05
C LYS A 112 -12.08 -4.37 23.76
N ALA A 113 -11.06 -4.80 23.02
CA ALA A 113 -9.77 -5.16 23.61
C ALA A 113 -9.03 -3.95 24.17
N LEU A 114 -9.05 -2.80 23.49
CA LEU A 114 -8.47 -1.56 24.00
C LEU A 114 -9.18 -1.10 25.30
N ASP A 115 -10.50 -1.26 25.39
CA ASP A 115 -11.28 -0.99 26.59
C ASP A 115 -10.93 -1.96 27.73
N ALA A 116 -10.82 -3.26 27.43
CA ALA A 116 -10.44 -4.28 28.41
C ALA A 116 -9.01 -4.08 28.95
N LEU A 117 -8.10 -3.57 28.11
CA LEU A 117 -6.74 -3.16 28.50
C LEU A 117 -6.70 -1.80 29.21
N ASN A 118 -7.83 -1.10 29.33
CA ASN A 118 -7.96 0.24 29.89
C ASN A 118 -7.02 1.27 29.22
N LEU A 119 -6.77 1.12 27.92
CA LEU A 119 -5.98 2.07 27.15
C LEU A 119 -6.79 3.34 26.86
N LYS A 120 -6.21 4.50 27.18
CA LYS A 120 -6.85 5.82 27.06
C LYS A 120 -5.92 6.83 26.39
N GLY A 121 -6.51 7.90 25.84
CA GLY A 121 -5.77 9.03 25.28
C GLY A 121 -4.66 8.62 24.32
N ARG A 122 -3.41 8.98 24.65
CA ARG A 122 -2.22 8.72 23.83
C ARG A 122 -1.97 7.24 23.59
N ASP A 123 -2.13 6.39 24.60
CA ASP A 123 -1.86 4.95 24.46
C ASP A 123 -2.88 4.30 23.52
N ARG A 124 -4.15 4.69 23.64
CA ARG A 124 -5.24 4.22 22.76
C ARG A 124 -5.03 4.68 21.32
N LEU A 125 -4.68 5.95 21.13
CA LEU A 125 -4.39 6.51 19.81
C LEU A 125 -3.17 5.84 19.17
N CYS A 126 -2.11 5.62 19.95
CA CYS A 126 -0.90 4.95 19.48
C CYS A 126 -1.20 3.50 19.05
N ALA A 127 -1.92 2.73 19.89
CA ALA A 127 -2.26 1.34 19.59
C ALA A 127 -3.16 1.22 18.36
N SER A 128 -4.26 2.00 18.31
CA SER A 128 -5.22 1.95 17.19
C SER A 128 -4.59 2.42 15.87
N SER A 129 -3.81 3.51 15.88
CA SER A 129 -3.16 4.02 14.67
C SER A 129 -2.10 3.06 14.14
N TRP A 130 -1.35 2.39 15.03
CA TRP A 130 -0.41 1.35 14.64
C TRP A 130 -1.11 0.16 13.97
N ILE A 131 -2.23 -0.32 14.52
CA ILE A 131 -2.99 -1.42 13.92
C ILE A 131 -3.58 -1.03 12.57
N ALA A 132 -4.23 0.12 12.47
CA ALA A 132 -4.76 0.62 11.20
C ALA A 132 -3.66 0.78 10.14
N THR A 133 -2.43 1.14 10.55
CA THR A 133 -1.26 1.15 9.66
C THR A 133 -0.88 -0.25 9.19
N ARG A 134 -0.87 -1.25 10.08
CA ARG A 134 -0.57 -2.64 9.72
C ARG A 134 -1.60 -3.21 8.75
N SER A 135 -2.89 -3.00 9.00
CA SER A 135 -3.95 -3.38 8.06
C SER A 135 -3.76 -2.73 6.69
N SER A 136 -3.43 -1.43 6.68
CA SER A 136 -3.16 -0.69 5.44
C SER A 136 -1.95 -1.25 4.67
N ASN A 137 -0.90 -1.67 5.37
CA ASN A 137 0.28 -2.26 4.74
C ASN A 137 -0.03 -3.60 4.08
N PHE A 138 -0.82 -4.46 4.70
CA PHE A 138 -1.28 -5.71 4.07
C PHE A 138 -2.00 -5.42 2.75
N TYR A 139 -2.90 -4.43 2.75
CA TYR A 139 -3.59 -4.05 1.51
C TYR A 139 -2.59 -3.62 0.42
N ILE A 140 -1.61 -2.78 0.77
CA ILE A 140 -0.62 -2.23 -0.16
C ILE A 140 0.36 -3.28 -0.69
N ILE A 141 0.75 -4.23 0.14
CA ILE A 141 1.82 -5.18 -0.18
C ILE A 141 1.25 -6.46 -0.80
N ASP A 142 0.13 -6.96 -0.31
CA ASP A 142 -0.33 -8.31 -0.65
C ASP A 142 -1.55 -8.31 -1.56
N LEU A 143 -2.48 -7.36 -1.39
CA LEU A 143 -3.75 -7.36 -2.11
C LEU A 143 -3.72 -6.46 -3.36
N GLN A 144 -3.21 -5.25 -3.23
CA GLN A 144 -3.23 -4.26 -4.31
C GLN A 144 -2.32 -4.65 -5.49
N PRO A 145 -1.14 -5.27 -5.31
CA PRO A 145 -0.30 -5.66 -6.45
C PRO A 145 -0.90 -6.75 -7.35
N LEU A 146 -2.01 -7.40 -6.96
CA LEU A 146 -2.63 -8.50 -7.70
C LEU A 146 -3.15 -8.11 -9.08
N TYR A 147 -3.55 -6.85 -9.31
CA TYR A 147 -3.89 -6.39 -10.66
C TYR A 147 -2.66 -6.45 -11.58
N GLY A 148 -1.46 -6.25 -11.02
CA GLY A 148 -0.18 -6.38 -11.71
C GLY A 148 0.04 -7.82 -12.15
N THR A 149 -0.15 -8.79 -11.24
CA THR A 149 -0.05 -10.22 -11.54
C THR A 149 -0.96 -10.64 -12.70
N LEU A 150 -2.23 -10.26 -12.68
CA LEU A 150 -3.16 -10.52 -13.79
C LEU A 150 -2.70 -9.85 -15.09
N SER A 151 -2.23 -8.60 -15.02
CA SER A 151 -1.72 -7.88 -16.18
C SER A 151 -0.47 -8.53 -16.79
N GLU A 152 0.38 -9.15 -15.97
CA GLU A 152 1.56 -9.89 -16.42
C GLU A 152 1.17 -11.20 -17.11
N LEU A 153 0.26 -11.98 -16.53
CA LEU A 153 -0.31 -13.18 -17.15
C LEU A 153 -0.92 -12.89 -18.53
N ALA A 154 -1.52 -11.71 -18.72
CA ALA A 154 -2.10 -11.31 -20.00
C ALA A 154 -1.08 -11.03 -21.12
N ARG A 155 0.20 -10.75 -20.80
CA ARG A 155 1.19 -10.32 -21.81
C ARG A 155 1.50 -11.40 -22.85
N HIS A 156 1.51 -12.66 -22.42
CA HIS A 156 1.87 -13.82 -23.24
C HIS A 156 0.68 -14.71 -23.56
N ALA A 157 -0.50 -14.33 -23.08
CA ALA A 157 -1.75 -15.03 -23.29
C ALA A 157 -2.27 -14.84 -24.72
N ASP A 158 -2.98 -15.85 -25.24
CA ASP A 158 -3.77 -15.69 -26.45
C ASP A 158 -4.94 -14.72 -26.23
N VAL A 159 -5.57 -14.30 -27.33
CA VAL A 159 -6.66 -13.30 -27.30
C VAL A 159 -7.83 -13.75 -26.43
N GLY A 160 -8.15 -15.04 -26.36
CA GLY A 160 -9.22 -15.58 -25.54
C GLY A 160 -8.93 -15.39 -24.05
N ILE A 161 -7.74 -15.79 -23.61
CA ILE A 161 -7.30 -15.61 -22.22
C ILE A 161 -7.13 -14.13 -21.87
N ARG A 162 -6.66 -13.28 -22.78
CA ARG A 162 -6.60 -11.83 -22.56
C ARG A 162 -7.99 -11.21 -22.35
N LYS A 163 -9.00 -11.65 -23.09
CA LYS A 163 -10.40 -11.22 -22.88
C LYS A 163 -10.87 -11.63 -21.48
N GLU A 164 -10.62 -12.88 -21.10
CA GLU A 164 -10.96 -13.40 -19.77
C GLU A 164 -10.29 -12.59 -18.65
N ILE A 165 -8.98 -12.35 -18.73
CA ILE A 165 -8.24 -11.55 -17.75
C ILE A 165 -8.79 -10.12 -17.66
N SER A 166 -9.19 -9.53 -18.78
CA SER A 166 -9.80 -8.20 -18.77
C SER A 166 -11.11 -8.15 -17.99
N GLU A 167 -11.92 -9.23 -18.00
CA GLU A 167 -13.12 -9.32 -17.18
C GLU A 167 -12.77 -9.58 -15.71
N MET A 168 -11.81 -10.46 -15.42
CA MET A 168 -11.34 -10.71 -14.05
C MET A 168 -10.80 -9.45 -13.38
N LEU A 169 -10.10 -8.58 -14.12
CA LEU A 169 -9.64 -7.28 -13.64
C LEU A 169 -10.80 -6.33 -13.31
N LEU A 170 -11.89 -6.34 -14.09
CA LEU A 170 -13.10 -5.56 -13.77
C LEU A 170 -13.78 -6.08 -12.50
N VAL A 171 -13.91 -7.41 -12.35
CA VAL A 171 -14.45 -8.03 -11.14
C VAL A 171 -13.60 -7.70 -9.93
N MET A 172 -12.26 -7.81 -10.04
CA MET A 172 -11.33 -7.41 -8.99
C MET A 172 -11.51 -5.93 -8.62
N GLY A 173 -11.66 -5.05 -9.61
CA GLY A 173 -11.99 -3.64 -9.37
C GLY A 173 -13.26 -3.48 -8.53
N GLY A 174 -14.32 -4.20 -8.87
CA GLY A 174 -15.56 -4.22 -8.09
C GLY A 174 -15.36 -4.73 -6.65
N HIS A 175 -14.65 -5.83 -6.48
CA HIS A 175 -14.30 -6.40 -5.18
C HIS A 175 -13.51 -5.42 -4.30
N LEU A 176 -12.46 -4.80 -4.84
CA LEU A 176 -11.64 -3.80 -4.13
C LEU A 176 -12.43 -2.54 -3.80
N PHE A 177 -13.27 -2.07 -4.71
CA PHE A 177 -14.10 -0.90 -4.48
C PHE A 177 -15.11 -1.12 -3.35
N ASN A 178 -15.63 -2.35 -3.25
CA ASN A 178 -16.59 -2.77 -2.24
C ASN A 178 -15.93 -3.40 -0.98
N SER A 179 -14.62 -3.24 -0.77
CA SER A 179 -13.98 -3.74 0.45
C SER A 179 -13.78 -2.65 1.51
N ASN A 180 -12.95 -1.62 1.23
CA ASN A 180 -12.63 -0.56 2.18
C ASN A 180 -12.12 0.71 1.49
N PHE A 181 -11.91 1.77 2.26
CA PHE A 181 -11.47 3.07 1.75
C PHE A 181 -10.13 2.98 1.00
N ASN A 182 -9.14 2.31 1.59
CA ASN A 182 -7.80 2.25 1.01
C ASN A 182 -7.81 1.52 -0.33
N ASN A 183 -8.56 0.42 -0.45
CA ASN A 183 -8.63 -0.39 -1.66
C ASN A 183 -9.39 0.27 -2.80
N ARG A 184 -10.28 1.23 -2.53
CA ARG A 184 -11.01 1.97 -3.60
C ARG A 184 -10.08 2.70 -4.55
N THR A 185 -9.02 3.31 -4.04
CA THR A 185 -8.01 3.98 -4.89
C THR A 185 -7.29 2.99 -5.82
N PHE A 186 -7.20 1.72 -5.41
CA PHE A 186 -6.56 0.66 -6.20
C PHE A 186 -7.54 -0.11 -7.07
N ALA A 187 -8.83 -0.08 -6.75
CA ALA A 187 -9.89 -0.52 -7.65
C ALA A 187 -9.80 0.22 -8.99
N GLU A 188 -9.53 1.54 -8.95
CA GLU A 188 -9.30 2.34 -10.15
C GLU A 188 -8.15 1.81 -11.00
N ARG A 189 -7.07 1.31 -10.38
CA ARG A 189 -5.93 0.70 -11.10
C ARG A 189 -6.29 -0.62 -11.75
N ALA A 190 -7.04 -1.48 -11.06
CA ALA A 190 -7.53 -2.73 -11.65
C ALA A 190 -8.44 -2.46 -12.86
N VAL A 191 -9.34 -1.48 -12.74
CA VAL A 191 -10.23 -1.04 -13.83
C VAL A 191 -9.43 -0.40 -14.97
N GLU A 192 -8.45 0.46 -14.68
CA GLU A 192 -7.56 1.05 -15.67
C GLU A 192 -6.82 -0.04 -16.46
N SER A 193 -6.25 -1.03 -15.79
CA SER A 193 -5.60 -2.19 -16.42
C SER A 193 -6.57 -2.98 -17.29
N ALA A 194 -7.80 -3.21 -16.84
CA ALA A 194 -8.82 -3.89 -17.62
C ALA A 194 -9.12 -3.16 -18.93
N PHE A 195 -9.38 -1.85 -18.87
CA PHE A 195 -9.69 -1.06 -20.05
C PHE A 195 -8.51 -0.85 -20.99
N ARG A 196 -7.28 -0.80 -20.45
CA ARG A 196 -6.06 -0.82 -21.26
C ARG A 196 -5.96 -2.12 -22.05
N LEU A 197 -6.14 -3.26 -21.39
CA LEU A 197 -6.11 -4.58 -22.05
C LEU A 197 -7.22 -4.70 -23.10
N LYS A 198 -8.43 -4.22 -22.81
CA LYS A 198 -9.54 -4.17 -23.78
C LYS A 198 -9.22 -3.28 -24.99
N ALA A 199 -8.58 -2.13 -24.78
CA ALA A 199 -8.15 -1.25 -25.87
C ALA A 199 -7.12 -1.94 -26.77
N GLU A 200 -6.14 -2.64 -26.19
CA GLU A 200 -5.14 -3.40 -26.95
C GLU A 200 -5.75 -4.53 -27.78
N ILE A 201 -6.70 -5.29 -27.21
CA ILE A 201 -7.45 -6.33 -27.92
C ILE A 201 -8.25 -5.71 -29.07
N ALA A 202 -9.01 -4.64 -28.79
CA ALA A 202 -9.80 -3.94 -29.80
C ALA A 202 -8.93 -3.36 -30.92
N ALA A 203 -7.73 -2.87 -30.59
CA ALA A 203 -6.77 -2.39 -31.58
C ALA A 203 -6.27 -3.52 -32.50
N ALA A 204 -5.90 -4.67 -31.93
CA ALA A 204 -5.49 -5.85 -32.70
C ALA A 204 -6.60 -6.37 -33.61
N GLU A 205 -7.86 -6.28 -33.16
CA GLU A 205 -9.06 -6.65 -33.92
C GLU A 205 -9.56 -5.55 -34.88
N LYS A 206 -8.91 -4.36 -34.91
CA LYS A 206 -9.36 -3.17 -35.66
C LYS A 206 -10.80 -2.74 -35.34
N SER A 207 -11.23 -2.95 -34.09
CA SER A 207 -12.56 -2.60 -33.61
C SER A 207 -12.69 -1.09 -33.33
N PRO A 208 -13.84 -0.46 -33.67
CA PRO A 208 -14.10 0.94 -33.34
C PRO A 208 -14.23 1.22 -31.84
N THR A 209 -14.41 0.19 -31.00
CA THR A 209 -14.53 0.34 -29.54
C THR A 209 -13.22 0.76 -28.86
N MET A 210 -12.07 0.64 -29.55
CA MET A 210 -10.75 1.03 -29.04
C MET A 210 -10.74 2.47 -28.48
N ASN A 211 -11.26 3.44 -29.23
CA ASN A 211 -11.29 4.85 -28.81
C ASN A 211 -12.17 5.06 -27.57
N GLY A 212 -13.25 4.28 -27.43
CA GLY A 212 -14.09 4.30 -26.24
C GLY A 212 -13.33 3.84 -25.00
N TYR A 213 -12.60 2.72 -25.11
CA TYR A 213 -11.79 2.22 -24.00
C TYR A 213 -10.64 3.17 -23.63
N VAL A 214 -9.96 3.77 -24.62
CA VAL A 214 -8.92 4.78 -24.38
C VAL A 214 -9.49 6.01 -23.64
N THR A 215 -10.69 6.45 -24.00
CA THR A 215 -11.37 7.57 -23.33
C THR A 215 -11.64 7.26 -21.86
N VAL A 216 -12.06 6.03 -21.53
CA VAL A 216 -12.26 5.60 -20.12
C VAL A 216 -10.93 5.66 -19.34
N VAL A 217 -9.83 5.17 -19.92
CA VAL A 217 -8.50 5.24 -19.29
C VAL A 217 -8.09 6.70 -19.04
N GLN A 218 -8.28 7.58 -20.02
CA GLN A 218 -7.96 9.01 -19.88
C GLN A 218 -8.79 9.69 -18.77
N ALA A 219 -10.09 9.35 -18.67
CA ALA A 219 -10.96 9.89 -17.65
C ALA A 219 -10.50 9.49 -16.23
N LEU A 220 -10.12 8.23 -16.03
CA LEU A 220 -9.61 7.74 -14.74
C LEU A 220 -8.33 8.46 -14.29
N VAL A 221 -7.45 8.84 -15.23
CA VAL A 221 -6.18 9.53 -14.92
C VAL A 221 -6.37 11.02 -14.62
N SER A 222 -7.44 11.65 -15.13
CA SER A 222 -7.60 13.12 -15.14
C SER A 222 -8.26 13.71 -13.87
N VAL A 223 -8.90 12.91 -13.00
CA VAL A 223 -9.71 13.39 -11.85
C VAL A 223 -8.85 13.73 -10.61
N LYS A 224 -7.73 14.43 -10.78
CA LYS A 224 -6.92 14.93 -9.65
C LYS A 224 -7.41 16.32 -9.23
N LEU A 225 -8.40 16.36 -8.33
CA LEU A 225 -8.97 17.59 -7.76
C LEU A 225 -7.98 18.29 -6.80
N SER A 226 -7.83 19.61 -6.96
CA SER A 226 -7.12 20.51 -6.03
C SER A 226 -8.02 20.92 -4.86
N TRP A 227 -7.48 20.96 -3.63
CA TRP A 227 -8.18 21.45 -2.44
C TRP A 227 -7.54 22.74 -1.93
N PRO A 228 -8.31 23.70 -1.37
CA PRO A 228 -7.75 24.94 -0.83
C PRO A 228 -6.70 24.65 0.26
N GLY A 229 -5.46 25.11 0.07
CA GLY A 229 -4.35 24.92 1.01
C GLY A 229 -3.44 23.73 0.73
N ILE A 230 -3.74 22.88 -0.27
CA ILE A 230 -2.85 21.82 -0.76
C ILE A 230 -2.29 22.28 -2.11
N GLY A 231 -1.03 22.72 -2.14
CA GLY A 231 -0.39 23.29 -3.32
C GLY A 231 -0.26 22.31 -4.50
N GLU A 232 -0.10 22.87 -5.72
CA GLU A 232 0.04 22.14 -6.98
C GLU A 232 1.34 21.31 -7.03
N ARG A 233 1.24 20.08 -6.52
CA ARG A 233 1.98 18.84 -6.83
C ARG A 233 2.08 18.00 -5.55
N LYS A 234 1.25 16.95 -5.41
CA LYS A 234 1.70 15.54 -5.31
C LYS A 234 0.73 14.52 -4.69
N LEU A 235 -0.36 14.89 -4.02
CA LEU A 235 -1.35 13.91 -3.56
C LEU A 235 -2.76 14.51 -3.67
N THR A 236 -3.74 13.76 -4.20
CA THR A 236 -5.15 14.13 -4.09
C THR A 236 -5.57 14.10 -2.61
N PRO A 237 -6.65 14.80 -2.20
CA PRO A 237 -7.14 14.71 -0.82
C PRO A 237 -7.41 13.27 -0.35
N LEU A 238 -7.85 12.40 -1.26
CA LEU A 238 -8.08 10.97 -0.99
C LEU A 238 -6.76 10.21 -0.84
N GLU A 239 -5.78 10.48 -1.70
CA GLU A 239 -4.42 9.94 -1.56
C GLU A 239 -3.76 10.40 -0.25
N LEU A 240 -4.00 11.64 0.20
CA LEU A 240 -3.51 12.10 1.50
C LEU A 240 -4.20 11.33 2.64
N ALA A 241 -5.52 11.18 2.57
CA ALA A 241 -6.30 10.51 3.61
C ALA A 241 -5.89 9.05 3.84
N SER A 242 -5.50 8.32 2.79
CA SER A 242 -5.08 6.90 2.91
C SER A 242 -3.88 6.71 3.84
N PHE A 243 -3.07 7.76 4.06
CA PHE A 243 -1.90 7.70 4.93
C PHE A 243 -2.15 8.17 6.37
N LEU A 244 -3.33 8.70 6.71
CA LEU A 244 -3.59 9.31 8.02
C LEU A 244 -3.21 8.40 9.20
N PRO A 245 -3.62 7.11 9.27
CA PRO A 245 -3.24 6.25 10.39
C PRO A 245 -1.73 6.08 10.54
N SER A 246 -1.02 5.90 9.41
CA SER A 246 0.44 5.77 9.39
C SER A 246 1.12 7.04 9.86
N ARG A 247 0.57 8.22 9.55
CA ARG A 247 1.14 9.51 9.96
C ARG A 247 0.89 9.80 11.43
N ILE A 248 -0.26 9.41 11.97
CA ILE A 248 -0.50 9.45 13.42
C ILE A 248 0.47 8.53 14.15
N SER A 249 0.60 7.27 13.72
CA SER A 249 1.50 6.29 14.34
C SER A 249 2.94 6.78 14.31
N ARG A 250 3.38 7.29 13.16
CA ARG A 250 4.72 7.86 12.97
C ARG A 250 4.96 9.15 13.77
N ALA A 251 3.94 9.99 13.94
CA ALA A 251 4.05 11.22 14.71
C ALA A 251 4.47 10.94 16.17
N PHE A 252 4.04 9.81 16.77
CA PHE A 252 4.53 9.41 18.09
C PHE A 252 6.06 9.24 18.16
N ALA A 253 6.68 8.67 17.12
CA ALA A 253 8.13 8.54 17.05
C ALA A 253 8.82 9.89 16.77
N VAL A 254 8.17 10.79 16.03
CA VAL A 254 8.70 12.13 15.74
C VAL A 254 8.66 13.02 16.99
N VAL A 255 7.68 12.90 17.88
CA VAL A 255 7.61 13.75 19.08
C VAL A 255 8.39 13.21 20.27
N ASP A 256 8.77 11.93 20.27
CA ASP A 256 9.53 11.29 21.35
C ASP A 256 11.05 11.34 21.04
N PRO A 257 11.85 12.13 21.79
CA PRO A 257 13.29 12.23 21.57
C PRO A 257 14.02 10.88 21.65
N ALA A 258 13.55 9.95 22.49
CA ALA A 258 14.19 8.63 22.63
C ALA A 258 13.97 7.75 21.39
N ARG A 259 12.87 7.96 20.67
CA ARG A 259 12.53 7.25 19.42
C ARG A 259 12.98 7.98 18.17
N MET A 260 13.39 9.24 18.28
CA MET A 260 13.85 10.05 17.17
C MET A 260 15.30 9.67 16.76
N ASN A 261 15.45 8.46 16.25
CA ASN A 261 16.74 7.89 15.86
C ASN A 261 16.62 7.11 14.53
N ALA A 262 17.78 6.75 13.97
CA ALA A 262 17.86 6.07 12.67
C ALA A 262 17.18 4.69 12.64
N ALA A 263 16.97 4.03 13.79
CA ALA A 263 16.28 2.74 13.84
C ALA A 263 14.77 2.89 13.62
N ASN A 264 14.20 4.07 13.89
CA ASN A 264 12.76 4.33 13.76
C ASN A 264 12.41 5.37 12.69
N LEU A 265 13.35 6.26 12.33
CA LEU A 265 13.16 7.36 11.38
C LEU A 265 14.43 7.56 10.55
N VAL A 266 14.44 7.07 9.31
CA VAL A 266 15.58 7.21 8.39
C VAL A 266 15.86 8.69 8.07
N GLU A 267 14.83 9.53 8.10
CA GLU A 267 14.91 10.98 7.89
C GLU A 267 15.64 11.71 9.03
N MET A 268 15.95 11.02 10.13
CA MET A 268 16.80 11.53 11.21
C MET A 268 18.27 11.14 11.05
N LYS A 269 18.59 10.22 10.12
CA LYS A 269 19.97 9.82 9.79
C LYS A 269 20.55 10.81 8.78
N VAL A 270 21.28 11.81 9.27
CA VAL A 270 22.06 12.76 8.46
C VAL A 270 23.42 13.04 9.07
N ASN A 271 24.42 13.20 8.22
CA ASN A 271 25.73 13.74 8.54
C ASN A 271 25.92 15.03 7.76
N LEU A 272 25.73 16.17 8.43
CA LEU A 272 25.72 17.50 7.82
C LEU A 272 26.92 18.32 8.28
N ALA A 273 27.41 19.20 7.40
CA ALA A 273 28.35 20.24 7.79
C ALA A 273 27.68 21.26 8.72
N ASP A 274 28.47 21.98 9.53
CA ASP A 274 27.94 22.93 10.51
C ASP A 274 27.09 24.04 9.86
N SER A 275 27.37 24.40 8.61
CA SER A 275 26.58 25.37 7.83
C SER A 275 25.13 24.94 7.59
N ASP A 276 24.89 23.63 7.50
CA ASP A 276 23.59 23.05 7.11
C ASP A 276 22.82 22.54 8.33
N LYS A 277 23.50 22.26 9.44
CA LYS A 277 22.90 21.81 10.70
C LYS A 277 21.82 22.76 11.20
N ALA A 278 22.07 24.08 11.18
CA ALA A 278 21.10 25.05 11.68
C ALA A 278 19.78 25.02 10.89
N ALA A 279 19.84 24.84 9.56
CA ALA A 279 18.65 24.73 8.73
C ALA A 279 17.92 23.39 8.95
N PHE A 280 18.67 22.30 9.12
CA PHE A 280 18.12 20.99 9.44
C PHE A 280 17.46 20.94 10.81
N ASP A 281 18.11 21.47 11.84
CA ASP A 281 17.57 21.53 13.20
C ASP A 281 16.29 22.37 13.25
N LYS A 282 16.25 23.50 12.53
CA LYS A 282 15.00 24.27 12.38
C LYS A 282 13.90 23.46 11.68
N ALA A 283 14.21 22.77 10.58
CA ALA A 283 13.23 21.93 9.88
C ALA A 283 12.74 20.78 10.77
N LYS A 284 13.61 20.24 11.62
CA LYS A 284 13.31 19.21 12.61
C LYS A 284 12.38 19.73 13.69
N GLU A 285 12.63 20.92 14.24
CA GLU A 285 11.72 21.58 15.18
C GLU A 285 10.32 21.79 14.59
N GLU A 286 10.24 22.27 13.35
CA GLU A 286 8.96 22.43 12.65
C GLU A 286 8.26 21.08 12.40
N ALA A 287 9.00 20.02 12.08
CA ALA A 287 8.45 18.67 11.96
C ALA A 287 7.89 18.14 13.30
N VAL A 288 8.60 18.37 14.42
CA VAL A 288 8.13 18.02 15.77
C VAL A 288 6.86 18.81 16.14
N LYS A 289 6.82 20.10 15.80
CA LYS A 289 5.66 20.96 16.03
C LYS A 289 4.45 20.50 15.21
N ALA A 290 4.64 20.20 13.93
CA ALA A 290 3.58 19.69 13.06
C ALA A 290 3.07 18.30 13.52
N ALA A 291 3.98 17.41 13.93
CA ALA A 291 3.64 16.10 14.48
C ALA A 291 2.84 16.23 15.79
N THR A 292 3.25 17.13 16.69
CA THR A 292 2.50 17.45 17.91
C THR A 292 1.10 17.96 17.56
N GLY A 293 0.97 18.89 16.61
CA GLY A 293 -0.32 19.40 16.16
C GLY A 293 -1.24 18.30 15.59
N LEU A 294 -0.72 17.34 14.83
CA LEU A 294 -1.49 16.20 14.35
C LEU A 294 -1.97 15.32 15.52
N LEU A 295 -1.10 15.04 16.49
CA LEU A 295 -1.46 14.23 17.66
C LEU A 295 -2.52 14.94 18.51
N ASP A 296 -2.39 16.25 18.76
CA ASP A 296 -3.34 17.01 19.56
C ASP A 296 -4.74 17.00 18.94
N VAL A 297 -4.82 17.19 17.62
CA VAL A 297 -6.11 17.11 16.91
C VAL A 297 -6.65 15.67 16.92
N ALA A 298 -5.79 14.67 16.72
CA ALA A 298 -6.20 13.26 16.75
C ALA A 298 -6.66 12.79 18.13
N LEU A 299 -6.11 13.35 19.21
CA LEU A 299 -6.46 13.02 20.60
C LEU A 299 -7.86 13.50 20.99
N THR A 300 -8.46 14.42 20.24
CA THR A 300 -9.83 14.88 20.50
C THR A 300 -10.88 13.79 20.29
N ASP A 301 -10.62 12.85 19.38
CA ASP A 301 -11.52 11.74 19.06
C ASP A 301 -10.75 10.57 18.40
N PRO A 302 -9.93 9.81 19.17
CA PRO A 302 -9.13 8.73 18.62
C PRO A 302 -9.96 7.68 17.88
N ASP A 303 -11.11 7.30 18.44
CA ASP A 303 -11.96 6.23 17.93
C ASP A 303 -12.76 6.67 16.70
N GLY A 304 -13.21 7.92 16.65
CA GLY A 304 -13.86 8.45 15.45
C GLY A 304 -12.88 8.67 14.29
N ILE A 305 -11.65 9.12 14.59
CA ILE A 305 -10.63 9.41 13.58
C ILE A 305 -10.00 8.13 13.04
N VAL A 306 -9.41 7.30 13.91
CA VAL A 306 -8.74 6.06 13.48
C VAL A 306 -9.77 4.98 13.16
N GLY A 307 -10.87 4.91 13.91
CA GLY A 307 -11.92 3.93 13.67
C GLY A 307 -12.63 4.09 12.33
N ALA A 308 -12.56 5.25 11.69
CA ALA A 308 -13.03 5.39 10.31
C ALA A 308 -12.31 4.44 9.32
N TYR A 309 -11.08 4.04 9.63
CA TYR A 309 -10.27 3.12 8.81
C TYR A 309 -10.42 1.66 9.24
N LEU A 310 -11.02 1.40 10.42
CA LEU A 310 -11.11 0.06 11.01
C LEU A 310 -12.51 -0.54 10.94
N LYS A 311 -13.50 0.21 10.47
CA LYS A 311 -14.92 -0.21 10.44
C LYS A 311 -15.39 -0.80 9.11
N GLY A 312 -14.51 -0.86 8.10
CA GLY A 312 -14.84 -1.26 6.74
C GLY A 312 -15.89 -0.36 6.08
N LEU A 313 -16.91 -0.96 5.46
CA LEU A 313 -17.95 -0.22 4.76
C LEU A 313 -19.13 0.19 5.64
N PRO A 314 -19.76 1.34 5.35
CA PRO A 314 -21.06 1.68 5.90
C PRO A 314 -22.13 0.63 5.54
N PRO A 315 -23.09 0.35 6.45
CA PRO A 315 -24.15 -0.61 6.21
C PRO A 315 -24.99 -0.24 4.99
N ALA A 316 -25.64 -1.24 4.38
CA ALA A 316 -26.56 -1.01 3.29
C ALA A 316 -27.78 -0.22 3.74
N ARG A 317 -28.29 0.66 2.85
CA ARG A 317 -29.58 1.31 3.06
C ARG A 317 -30.67 0.25 2.91
N THR A 318 -31.60 0.21 3.85
CA THR A 318 -32.64 -0.84 3.94
C THR A 318 -33.69 -0.75 2.84
N ASN A 319 -33.77 0.35 2.09
CA ASN A 319 -34.92 0.67 1.22
C ASN A 319 -34.56 0.92 -0.26
N GLU A 320 -33.36 0.57 -0.71
CA GLU A 320 -32.94 0.84 -2.09
C GLU A 320 -32.42 -0.43 -2.77
N ALA A 321 -33.02 -0.81 -3.90
CA ALA A 321 -32.62 -1.96 -4.68
C ALA A 321 -31.38 -1.64 -5.54
N GLY A 322 -30.32 -2.45 -5.42
CA GLY A 322 -29.16 -2.44 -6.31
C GLY A 322 -27.82 -2.10 -5.63
N PRO A 323 -26.68 -2.49 -6.23
CA PRO A 323 -25.35 -2.15 -5.72
C PRO A 323 -25.10 -0.65 -5.92
N TRP A 324 -25.12 0.12 -4.82
CA TRP A 324 -24.89 1.55 -4.86
C TRP A 324 -23.42 1.90 -5.04
N VAL A 325 -23.13 2.61 -6.13
CA VAL A 325 -21.79 3.03 -6.57
C VAL A 325 -21.27 4.29 -5.84
N SER A 326 -22.08 4.95 -4.99
CA SER A 326 -21.73 6.23 -4.38
C SER A 326 -22.04 6.31 -2.88
N ARG A 327 -21.48 5.39 -2.08
CA ARG A 327 -21.44 5.54 -0.60
C ARG A 327 -20.14 6.21 -0.19
N LEU A 328 -20.24 7.42 0.40
CA LEU A 328 -19.13 7.96 1.18
C LEU A 328 -18.76 6.95 2.27
N SER A 329 -17.52 6.49 2.25
CA SER A 329 -16.88 5.71 3.29
C SER A 329 -16.88 6.47 4.63
N TYR A 330 -16.57 5.77 5.72
CA TYR A 330 -16.36 6.45 6.99
C TYR A 330 -15.22 7.47 6.92
N VAL A 331 -14.19 7.23 6.12
CA VAL A 331 -13.07 8.15 5.91
C VAL A 331 -13.50 9.40 5.15
N GLU A 332 -14.25 9.27 4.06
CA GLU A 332 -14.75 10.46 3.32
C GLU A 332 -15.71 11.29 4.19
N LYS A 333 -16.54 10.64 5.01
CA LYS A 333 -17.36 11.33 6.02
C LYS A 333 -16.52 12.05 7.07
N LEU A 334 -15.41 11.43 7.51
CA LEU A 334 -14.46 12.04 8.43
C LEU A 334 -13.81 13.27 7.80
N MET A 335 -13.40 13.21 6.52
CA MET A 335 -12.84 14.36 5.79
C MET A 335 -13.78 15.57 5.77
N LEU A 336 -15.08 15.33 5.54
CA LEU A 336 -16.08 16.40 5.55
C LEU A 336 -16.30 16.99 6.94
N LYS A 337 -16.29 16.15 7.99
CA LYS A 337 -16.60 16.55 9.37
C LYS A 337 -15.42 17.12 10.14
N ARG A 338 -14.21 16.68 9.81
CA ARG A 338 -12.96 16.99 10.52
C ARG A 338 -11.87 17.49 9.57
N PRO A 339 -12.10 18.58 8.82
CA PRO A 339 -11.09 19.16 7.93
C PRO A 339 -9.86 19.68 8.69
N ASP A 340 -9.95 19.91 9.99
CA ASP A 340 -8.83 20.19 10.89
C ASP A 340 -7.82 19.04 10.94
N VAL A 341 -8.27 17.78 11.00
CA VAL A 341 -7.38 16.60 11.01
C VAL A 341 -6.54 16.53 9.73
N PHE A 342 -7.18 16.76 8.57
CA PHE A 342 -6.50 16.65 7.28
C PHE A 342 -5.62 17.88 6.97
N ARG A 343 -5.92 19.04 7.54
CA ARG A 343 -5.01 20.19 7.54
C ARG A 343 -3.76 19.91 8.38
N ALA A 344 -3.90 19.32 9.56
CA ALA A 344 -2.77 18.90 10.38
C ALA A 344 -1.94 17.80 9.68
N LEU A 345 -2.60 16.86 9.01
CA LEU A 345 -1.95 15.85 8.17
C LEU A 345 -1.14 16.48 7.01
N ALA A 346 -1.71 17.45 6.30
CA ALA A 346 -1.00 18.16 5.25
C ALA A 346 0.22 18.94 5.79
N ALA A 347 0.08 19.54 6.98
CA ALA A 347 1.17 20.27 7.63
C ALA A 347 2.35 19.34 8.01
N ILE A 348 2.08 18.13 8.55
CA ILE A 348 3.15 17.18 8.85
C ILE A 348 3.81 16.66 7.55
N GLU A 349 3.08 16.41 6.47
CA GLU A 349 3.66 16.02 5.17
C GLU A 349 4.60 17.10 4.64
N GLN A 350 4.17 18.37 4.70
CA GLN A 350 4.99 19.50 4.29
C GLN A 350 6.25 19.63 5.17
N ALA A 351 6.11 19.53 6.50
CA ALA A 351 7.23 19.65 7.41
C ALA A 351 8.23 18.50 7.28
N MET A 352 7.75 17.26 7.12
CA MET A 352 8.61 16.09 6.90
C MET A 352 9.32 16.14 5.54
N ASN A 353 8.65 16.62 4.49
CA ASN A 353 9.30 16.88 3.21
C ASN A 353 10.36 17.98 3.33
N ALA A 354 10.08 19.07 4.05
CA ALA A 354 11.06 20.13 4.31
C ALA A 354 12.26 19.61 5.11
N LEU A 355 12.05 18.77 6.11
CA LEU A 355 13.11 18.08 6.86
C LEU A 355 13.97 17.18 5.95
N TYR A 356 13.31 16.40 5.08
CA TYR A 356 14.01 15.56 4.12
C TYR A 356 14.90 16.40 3.19
N GLN A 357 14.37 17.52 2.68
CA GLN A 357 15.13 18.45 1.84
C GLN A 357 16.23 19.17 2.63
N ALA A 358 16.02 19.61 3.86
CA ALA A 358 17.07 20.26 4.65
C ALA A 358 18.27 19.32 4.89
N GLY A 359 18.05 18.01 4.87
CA GLY A 359 19.12 17.01 4.92
C GLY A 359 19.69 16.65 3.55
N HIS A 360 19.40 17.39 2.47
CA HIS A 360 19.82 16.99 1.12
C HIS A 360 21.34 16.91 0.96
N SER A 361 22.12 17.71 1.71
CA SER A 361 23.58 17.73 1.64
C SER A 361 24.23 16.57 2.39
N ASP A 362 23.44 15.75 3.11
CA ASP A 362 23.91 14.48 3.63
C ASP A 362 24.40 13.61 2.47
N LEU A 363 25.66 13.16 2.60
CA LEU A 363 26.34 12.41 1.56
C LEU A 363 25.63 11.09 1.25
N SER A 364 25.08 10.42 2.26
CA SER A 364 24.37 9.15 2.08
C SER A 364 23.05 9.34 1.33
N ARG A 365 22.29 10.40 1.64
CA ARG A 365 21.06 10.76 0.92
C ARG A 365 21.33 11.19 -0.50
N SER A 366 22.34 12.02 -0.70
CA SER A 366 22.78 12.41 -2.04
C SER A 366 23.20 11.18 -2.85
N ASN A 367 23.92 10.23 -2.22
CA ASN A 367 24.29 8.97 -2.84
C ASN A 367 23.06 8.15 -3.24
N MET A 368 22.08 7.99 -2.34
CA MET A 368 20.82 7.29 -2.65
C MET A 368 20.04 7.96 -3.78
N ARG A 369 19.92 9.29 -3.77
CA ARG A 369 19.24 10.03 -4.84
C ARG A 369 19.93 9.81 -6.20
N ARG A 370 21.26 9.86 -6.22
CA ARG A 370 22.06 9.57 -7.41
C ARG A 370 21.83 8.14 -7.90
N MET A 371 21.83 7.15 -7.00
CA MET A 371 21.51 5.76 -7.36
C MET A 371 20.11 5.62 -7.95
N MET A 372 19.11 6.31 -7.39
CA MET A 372 17.74 6.32 -7.91
C MET A 372 17.66 6.96 -9.30
N GLU A 373 18.32 8.10 -9.52
CA GLU A 373 18.37 8.76 -10.84
C GLU A 373 19.02 7.85 -11.90
N ILE A 374 20.12 7.17 -11.55
CA ILE A 374 20.75 6.19 -12.44
C ILE A 374 19.82 5.01 -12.71
N GLY A 375 19.17 4.45 -11.68
CA GLY A 375 18.19 3.38 -11.82
C GLY A 375 17.03 3.76 -12.74
N LEU A 376 16.50 4.98 -12.62
CA LEU A 376 15.48 5.51 -13.53
C LEU A 376 15.99 5.64 -14.97
N GLY A 377 17.26 6.05 -15.14
CA GLY A 377 17.93 6.08 -16.44
C GLY A 377 18.02 4.68 -17.06
N ILE A 378 18.41 3.67 -16.27
CA ILE A 378 18.44 2.26 -16.70
C ILE A 378 17.08 1.80 -17.21
N PHE A 379 16.00 2.07 -16.47
CA PHE A 379 14.64 1.70 -16.88
C PHE A 379 14.18 2.44 -18.14
N SER A 380 14.49 3.74 -18.23
CA SER A 380 14.12 4.56 -19.38
C SER A 380 14.83 4.05 -20.64
N TYR A 381 16.12 3.72 -20.54
CA TYR A 381 16.87 3.09 -21.62
C TYR A 381 16.23 1.76 -22.05
N ALA A 382 15.98 0.86 -21.10
CA ALA A 382 15.43 -0.46 -21.41
C ALA A 382 14.04 -0.38 -22.07
N SER A 383 13.22 0.60 -21.66
CA SER A 383 11.92 0.86 -22.29
C SER A 383 12.04 1.17 -23.79
N ASP A 384 13.12 1.83 -24.20
CA ASP A 384 13.36 2.23 -25.59
C ASP A 384 14.18 1.21 -26.39
N HIS A 385 14.73 0.17 -25.74
CA HIS A 385 15.67 -0.80 -26.33
C HIS A 385 15.21 -2.25 -26.14
N ASP A 386 13.96 -2.54 -26.53
CA ASP A 386 13.38 -3.89 -26.51
C ASP A 386 13.47 -4.61 -25.16
N LYS A 387 13.40 -3.83 -24.07
CA LYS A 387 13.55 -4.29 -22.69
C LYS A 387 14.94 -4.87 -22.38
N ASN A 388 15.96 -4.53 -23.15
CA ASN A 388 17.34 -4.86 -22.80
C ASN A 388 17.92 -3.75 -21.95
N PHE A 389 18.47 -4.11 -20.80
CA PHE A 389 19.22 -3.19 -19.99
C PHE A 389 20.53 -2.79 -20.67
N PRO A 390 21.07 -1.60 -20.38
CA PRO A 390 22.33 -1.18 -20.98
C PRO A 390 23.48 -2.09 -20.52
N ASP A 391 24.45 -2.33 -21.39
CA ASP A 391 25.64 -3.16 -21.11
C ASP A 391 26.52 -2.60 -19.98
N ASN A 392 26.39 -1.31 -19.69
CA ASN A 392 26.98 -0.63 -18.55
C ASN A 392 26.38 0.77 -18.38
N ILE A 393 26.67 1.42 -17.25
CA ILE A 393 26.09 2.72 -16.90
C ILE A 393 26.54 3.84 -17.87
N ASN A 394 27.71 3.75 -18.51
CA ASN A 394 28.21 4.82 -19.39
C ASN A 394 27.33 5.02 -20.63
N VAL A 395 26.70 3.95 -21.12
CA VAL A 395 25.74 3.99 -22.23
C VAL A 395 24.62 5.01 -21.96
N LEU A 396 24.21 5.17 -20.70
CA LEU A 396 23.16 6.13 -20.32
C LEU A 396 23.58 7.59 -20.55
N PHE A 397 24.87 7.91 -20.40
CA PHE A 397 25.41 9.24 -20.68
C PHE A 397 25.61 9.44 -22.18
N GLU A 398 26.15 8.44 -22.88
CA GLU A 398 26.35 8.47 -24.34
C GLU A 398 25.03 8.68 -25.10
N LYS A 399 23.96 8.03 -24.61
CA LYS A 399 22.61 8.10 -25.18
C LYS A 399 21.73 9.19 -24.56
N GLN A 400 22.30 10.04 -23.69
CA GLN A 400 21.65 11.20 -23.06
C GLN A 400 20.43 10.90 -22.16
N TYR A 401 20.29 9.66 -21.67
CA TYR A 401 19.34 9.33 -20.59
C TYR A 401 19.79 9.94 -19.26
N LEU A 402 21.10 10.10 -19.07
CA LEU A 402 21.72 10.86 -17.99
C LEU A 402 22.55 12.00 -18.56
N LYS A 403 22.68 13.10 -17.81
CA LYS A 403 23.41 14.29 -18.24
C LYS A 403 24.39 14.74 -17.17
N SER A 404 25.52 15.31 -17.60
CA SER A 404 26.44 16.02 -16.71
C SER A 404 25.70 17.17 -15.98
N PRO A 405 26.04 17.47 -14.72
CA PRO A 405 27.21 16.99 -13.96
C PRO A 405 27.00 15.69 -13.17
N LEU A 406 25.96 14.89 -13.45
CA LEU A 406 25.78 13.59 -12.80
C LEU A 406 26.95 12.65 -13.14
N GLU A 407 27.40 11.85 -12.17
CA GLU A 407 28.48 10.86 -12.35
C GLU A 407 28.00 9.47 -11.91
N ALA A 408 28.48 8.43 -12.60
CA ALA A 408 28.23 7.02 -12.27
C ALA A 408 29.09 6.50 -11.10
N ARG A 409 29.36 7.33 -10.10
CA ARG A 409 30.23 7.01 -8.96
C ARG A 409 29.56 7.36 -7.65
N SER A 410 29.81 6.51 -6.66
CA SER A 410 29.39 6.72 -5.29
C SER A 410 29.99 8.00 -4.74
N LEU A 411 29.12 8.77 -4.10
CA LEU A 411 29.51 9.93 -3.32
C LEU A 411 30.19 9.54 -2.00
N LEU A 412 29.99 8.31 -1.50
CA LEU A 412 30.55 7.83 -0.24
C LEU A 412 31.95 7.25 -0.41
N THR A 413 32.17 6.42 -1.42
CA THR A 413 33.43 5.68 -1.64
C THR A 413 34.26 6.23 -2.79
N GLY A 414 33.67 7.01 -3.68
CA GLY A 414 34.28 7.44 -4.95
C GLY A 414 34.38 6.33 -6.01
N LYS A 415 33.98 5.10 -5.68
CA LYS A 415 34.00 3.97 -6.61
C LYS A 415 32.82 4.03 -7.60
N PRO A 416 32.94 3.41 -8.78
CA PRO A 416 31.82 3.27 -9.69
C PRO A 416 30.66 2.51 -9.05
N TYR A 417 29.42 2.87 -9.37
CA TYR A 417 28.30 2.00 -9.03
C TYR A 417 28.36 0.72 -9.86
N VAL A 418 28.02 -0.40 -9.24
CA VAL A 418 27.92 -1.69 -9.92
C VAL A 418 26.46 -1.96 -10.25
N TYR A 419 26.23 -2.49 -11.44
CA TYR A 419 24.92 -2.85 -11.95
C TYR A 419 24.92 -4.30 -12.42
N VAL A 420 24.20 -5.17 -11.70
CA VAL A 420 24.26 -6.63 -11.89
C VAL A 420 23.55 -7.09 -13.16
N ALA A 421 22.47 -6.44 -13.58
CA ALA A 421 21.69 -6.81 -14.75
C ALA A 421 22.18 -6.15 -16.05
N ALA A 422 23.47 -5.84 -16.13
CA ALA A 422 24.08 -5.23 -17.31
C ALA A 422 23.99 -6.15 -18.54
N GLY A 423 23.40 -5.64 -19.63
CA GLY A 423 23.15 -6.42 -20.86
C GLY A 423 22.06 -7.49 -20.73
N GLU A 424 21.47 -7.66 -19.55
CA GLU A 424 20.38 -8.60 -19.32
C GLU A 424 19.05 -8.03 -19.83
N LYS A 425 18.09 -8.92 -20.06
CA LYS A 425 16.72 -8.51 -20.39
C LYS A 425 15.93 -8.23 -19.12
N VAL A 426 15.09 -7.20 -19.14
CA VAL A 426 14.11 -6.96 -18.08
C VAL A 426 13.29 -8.23 -17.89
N PRO A 427 13.22 -8.78 -16.66
CA PRO A 427 12.42 -9.95 -16.37
C PRO A 427 10.97 -9.80 -16.80
N GLU A 428 10.38 -10.91 -17.19
CA GLU A 428 8.95 -10.94 -17.53
C GLU A 428 8.08 -10.64 -16.29
N LYS A 429 8.50 -11.14 -15.12
CA LYS A 429 7.83 -10.93 -13.83
C LYS A 429 8.46 -9.77 -13.08
N SER A 430 7.64 -8.82 -12.62
CA SER A 430 8.12 -7.72 -11.77
C SER A 430 8.74 -8.18 -10.46
N SER A 431 8.33 -9.34 -9.92
CA SER A 431 8.93 -9.93 -8.71
C SER A 431 10.41 -10.28 -8.88
N ASP A 432 10.82 -10.62 -10.10
CA ASP A 432 12.19 -11.04 -10.41
C ASP A 432 13.10 -9.82 -10.61
N LEU A 433 12.51 -8.63 -10.78
CA LEU A 433 13.22 -7.36 -10.97
C LEU A 433 14.11 -7.01 -9.76
N ALA A 434 13.61 -7.24 -8.54
CA ALA A 434 14.36 -6.98 -7.31
C ALA A 434 15.59 -7.88 -7.14
N GLN A 435 15.61 -9.03 -7.83
CA GLN A 435 16.73 -9.98 -7.81
C GLN A 435 17.83 -9.57 -8.81
N LEU A 436 17.49 -8.76 -9.81
CA LEU A 436 18.36 -8.41 -10.93
C LEU A 436 18.86 -6.97 -10.88
N LEU A 437 18.01 -6.02 -10.49
CA LEU A 437 18.38 -4.61 -10.44
C LEU A 437 18.96 -4.24 -9.08
N LEU A 438 20.19 -4.67 -8.82
CA LEU A 438 20.98 -4.22 -7.68
C LEU A 438 21.99 -3.19 -8.16
N LEU A 439 21.71 -1.92 -7.84
CA LEU A 439 22.67 -0.83 -7.97
C LEU A 439 23.20 -0.52 -6.57
N TYR A 440 24.46 -0.86 -6.33
CA TYR A 440 25.07 -0.70 -5.02
C TYR A 440 26.47 -0.08 -5.12
N ASP A 441 26.90 0.40 -3.96
CA ASP A 441 28.22 0.96 -3.72
C ASP A 441 29.17 -0.20 -3.42
N ASP A 442 30.17 -0.41 -4.28
CA ASP A 442 31.17 -1.47 -4.13
C ASP A 442 32.20 -1.18 -3.03
#